data_AF-A0A0R3P9D7-F1
#
_entry.id   AF-A0A0R3P9D7-F1
#
_cell.length_a   1.000
_cell.length_b   1.000
_cell.length_c   1.000
_cell.angle_alpha   90.00
_cell.angle_beta   90.00
_cell.angle_gamma   90.00
#
_symmetry.space_group_name_H-M   'P 1'
#
loop_
_entity.id
_entity.type
_entity.pdbx_description
1 polymer ?
#
loop_
_entity_poly.entity_id
_entity_poly.type
_entity_poly.pdbx_seq_one_letter_code
_entity_poly.pdbx_strand_id
1 'polypeptide(L)'
;MTGELWSAATPSSPHDVVRQPTRATQLIDLPYEFSEVIHLASAFKCPSIPLDENAANVPTMCLVCGQILCSQSYCCQKQVGKESTGACRYHMMHCSGPMGVFLRIRDCAVVLMTTRNRGCFRAAPYVDEFGEADQGFRRGNPLHLNEELYHKLRQLWLQQGIAEEVVNQYEIDHRNMQYDWGHF
;
A
#
# COMPACT_ATOMS: atom_id res chain seq x y z
N MET A 1 14.94 21.20 -47.66
CA MET A 1 16.21 21.23 -46.91
C MET A 1 15.83 21.64 -45.49
N THR A 2 15.33 20.76 -44.63
CA THR A 2 16.09 19.90 -43.69
C THR A 2 17.30 20.65 -43.10
N GLY A 3 17.45 20.89 -41.80
CA GLY A 3 16.72 20.39 -40.64
C GLY A 3 17.25 21.03 -39.35
N GLU A 4 16.59 20.66 -38.25
CA GLU A 4 17.12 20.43 -36.89
C GLU A 4 17.91 21.54 -36.17
N LEU A 5 17.24 22.17 -35.20
CA LEU A 5 17.87 22.83 -34.05
C LEU A 5 17.31 22.21 -32.76
N TRP A 6 17.68 20.97 -32.48
CA TRP A 6 17.69 20.46 -31.12
C TRP A 6 19.16 20.41 -30.69
N SER A 7 19.59 21.40 -29.91
CA SER A 7 20.88 21.30 -29.23
C SER A 7 20.78 20.18 -28.21
N ALA A 8 21.49 19.08 -28.45
CA ALA A 8 21.74 18.06 -27.46
C ALA A 8 22.52 18.70 -26.29
N ALA A 9 21.84 19.09 -25.23
CA ALA A 9 22.48 19.48 -23.98
C ALA A 9 23.25 18.26 -23.45
N THR A 10 24.54 18.20 -23.76
CA THR A 10 25.43 17.15 -23.27
C THR A 10 25.87 17.57 -21.87
N PRO A 11 25.57 16.81 -20.81
CA PRO A 11 25.99 17.18 -19.47
C PRO A 11 27.52 17.21 -19.37
N SER A 12 28.06 18.29 -18.81
CA SER A 12 29.49 18.61 -18.78
C SER A 12 30.31 17.82 -17.75
N SER A 13 29.70 16.85 -17.05
CA SER A 13 30.42 16.03 -16.07
C SER A 13 29.89 14.58 -16.00
N PRO A 14 30.78 13.58 -15.84
CA PRO A 14 30.40 12.15 -15.76
C PRO A 14 29.75 11.74 -14.43
N HIS A 15 29.57 12.66 -13.48
CA HIS A 15 29.07 12.37 -12.13
C HIS A 15 27.56 12.57 -11.94
N ASP A 16 26.83 13.02 -12.96
CA ASP A 16 25.40 13.35 -12.82
C ASP A 16 24.50 12.50 -13.74
N VAL A 17 24.87 11.24 -13.93
CA VAL A 17 24.01 10.27 -14.62
C VAL A 17 22.97 9.78 -13.62
N VAL A 18 21.76 10.35 -13.69
CA VAL A 18 20.59 9.82 -12.98
C VAL A 18 20.35 8.40 -13.46
N ARG A 19 20.65 7.41 -12.62
CA ARG A 19 20.36 6.00 -12.91
C ARG A 19 18.85 5.81 -12.91
N GLN A 20 18.28 5.70 -14.10
CA GLN A 20 16.88 5.34 -14.23
C GLN A 20 16.65 3.91 -13.75
N PRO A 21 15.56 3.62 -13.04
CA PRO A 21 15.22 2.26 -12.65
C PRO A 21 15.10 1.38 -13.89
N THR A 22 15.92 0.33 -13.99
CA THR A 22 15.92 -0.59 -15.13
C THR A 22 14.74 -1.57 -15.12
N ARG A 23 13.92 -1.56 -14.06
CA ARG A 23 12.73 -2.40 -13.90
C ARG A 23 11.62 -1.61 -13.21
N ALA A 24 10.39 -1.82 -13.66
CA ALA A 24 9.21 -1.34 -12.98
C ALA A 24 9.16 -1.92 -11.56
N THR A 25 8.74 -1.11 -10.58
CA THR A 25 8.47 -1.59 -9.23
C THR A 25 7.32 -2.59 -9.30
N GLN A 26 7.58 -3.84 -8.91
CA GLN A 26 6.56 -4.87 -8.80
C GLN A 26 6.10 -4.98 -7.36
N LEU A 27 4.88 -5.49 -7.16
CA LEU A 27 4.44 -5.86 -5.82
C LEU A 27 5.18 -7.13 -5.39
N ILE A 28 5.40 -7.28 -4.08
CA ILE A 28 6.06 -8.45 -3.48
C ILE A 28 5.33 -9.75 -3.81
N ASP A 29 5.98 -10.88 -3.62
CA ASP A 29 5.27 -12.16 -3.58
C ASP A 29 4.61 -12.32 -2.21
N LEU A 30 3.36 -12.78 -2.23
CA LEU A 30 2.58 -13.02 -1.03
C LEU A 30 2.58 -14.52 -0.70
N PRO A 31 2.59 -14.90 0.59
CA PRO A 31 2.39 -16.29 0.98
C PRO A 31 1.08 -16.85 0.43
N TYR A 32 1.06 -18.15 0.11
CA TYR A 32 -0.15 -18.80 -0.36
C TYR A 32 -1.21 -18.87 0.75
N GLU A 33 -0.83 -19.29 1.96
CA GLU A 33 -1.74 -19.37 3.09
C GLU A 33 -1.81 -18.03 3.84
N PHE A 34 -3.01 -17.50 4.08
CA PHE A 34 -3.14 -16.24 4.82
C PHE A 34 -2.67 -16.36 6.28
N SER A 35 -2.72 -17.57 6.84
CA SER A 35 -2.21 -17.84 8.20
C SER A 35 -0.72 -17.47 8.35
N GLU A 36 0.08 -17.60 7.29
CA GLU A 36 1.47 -17.16 7.28
C GLU A 36 1.58 -15.63 7.34
N VAL A 37 0.70 -14.90 6.66
CA VAL A 37 0.63 -13.43 6.74
C VAL A 37 0.24 -12.98 8.15
N ILE A 38 -0.70 -13.68 8.80
CA ILE A 38 -1.08 -13.42 10.19
C ILE A 38 0.11 -13.66 11.13
N HIS A 39 0.89 -14.71 10.89
CA HIS A 39 2.10 -14.99 11.67
C HIS A 39 3.15 -13.89 11.49
N LEU A 40 3.38 -13.40 10.27
CA LEU A 40 4.25 -12.24 10.03
C LEU A 40 3.76 -11.00 10.81
N ALA A 41 2.45 -10.78 10.86
CA ALA A 41 1.84 -9.68 11.60
C ALA A 41 1.95 -9.83 13.12
N SER A 42 1.90 -11.05 13.66
CA SER A 42 1.99 -11.27 15.11
C SER A 42 3.40 -11.00 15.66
N ALA A 43 4.42 -11.16 14.80
CA ALA A 43 5.80 -10.80 15.09
C ALA A 43 6.04 -9.28 15.05
N PHE A 44 5.18 -8.50 14.38
CA PHE A 44 5.33 -7.05 14.31
C PHE A 44 5.12 -6.39 15.68
N LYS A 45 6.09 -5.57 16.09
CA LYS A 45 6.03 -4.74 17.30
C LYS A 45 6.07 -3.28 16.90
N CYS A 46 5.10 -2.50 17.39
CA CYS A 46 5.06 -1.06 17.13
C CYS A 46 6.28 -0.40 17.80
N PRO A 47 7.12 0.35 17.05
CA PRO A 47 8.31 0.98 17.62
C PRO A 47 7.99 2.17 18.54
N SER A 48 6.77 2.70 18.48
CA SER A 48 6.35 3.87 19.27
C SER A 48 5.62 3.53 20.56
N ILE A 49 5.32 2.25 20.82
CA ILE A 49 4.56 1.84 22.00
C ILE A 49 5.35 0.76 22.77
N PRO A 50 5.48 0.90 24.09
CA PRO A 50 6.06 -0.14 24.95
C PRO A 50 5.39 -1.51 24.79
N LEU A 51 6.15 -2.60 24.93
CA LEU A 51 5.67 -3.98 24.70
C LEU A 51 4.59 -4.45 25.68
N ASP A 52 4.52 -3.82 26.85
CA ASP A 52 3.59 -4.08 27.94
C ASP A 52 2.26 -3.34 27.81
N GLU A 53 2.16 -2.38 26.88
CA GLU A 53 0.92 -1.70 26.57
C GLU A 53 0.15 -2.41 25.45
N ASN A 54 -1.09 -2.79 25.76
CA ASN A 54 -2.03 -3.36 24.80
C ASN A 54 -2.49 -2.27 23.82
N ALA A 55 -1.67 -1.98 22.83
CA ALA A 55 -2.06 -1.07 21.77
C ALA A 55 -2.85 -1.79 20.68
N ALA A 56 -4.03 -1.25 20.39
CA ALA A 56 -4.86 -1.61 19.25
C ALA A 56 -4.22 -1.14 17.93
N ASN A 57 -2.98 -1.55 17.66
CA ASN A 57 -2.31 -1.29 16.39
C ASN A 57 -2.96 -2.13 15.30
N VAL A 58 -3.09 -1.54 14.12
CA VAL A 58 -3.51 -2.24 12.92
C VAL A 58 -2.26 -2.51 12.07
N PRO A 59 -1.70 -3.73 12.11
CA PRO A 59 -0.54 -4.08 11.32
C PRO A 59 -0.90 -4.14 9.83
N THR A 60 -0.15 -3.39 9.04
CA THR A 60 -0.44 -3.14 7.63
C THR A 60 0.84 -3.26 6.83
N MET A 61 0.85 -4.18 5.87
CA MET A 61 2.01 -4.48 5.04
C MET A 61 2.00 -3.63 3.77
N CYS A 62 3.10 -2.94 3.46
CA CYS A 62 3.29 -2.33 2.15
C CYS A 62 3.50 -3.42 1.10
N LEU A 63 2.63 -3.51 0.09
CA LEU A 63 2.77 -4.52 -0.96
C LEU A 63 3.87 -4.18 -1.97
N VAL A 64 4.47 -2.99 -1.91
CA VAL A 64 5.60 -2.60 -2.77
C VAL A 64 6.93 -3.11 -2.21
N CYS A 65 7.13 -3.09 -0.89
CA CYS A 65 8.42 -3.43 -0.26
C CYS A 65 8.34 -4.50 0.85
N GLY A 66 7.14 -4.88 1.30
CA GLY A 66 6.91 -5.86 2.36
C GLY A 66 7.02 -5.33 3.79
N GLN A 67 7.33 -4.05 4.00
CA GLN A 67 7.43 -3.49 5.34
C GLN A 67 6.06 -3.47 6.04
N ILE A 68 5.99 -4.00 7.27
CA ILE A 68 4.80 -3.91 8.14
C ILE A 68 4.87 -2.64 8.98
N LEU A 69 3.77 -1.90 9.01
CA LEU A 69 3.62 -0.59 9.62
C LEU A 69 2.32 -0.54 10.45
N CYS A 70 2.20 0.45 11.33
CA CYS A 70 0.91 0.78 11.94
C CYS A 70 0.10 1.63 10.97
N SER A 71 -1.17 1.31 10.77
CA SER A 71 -2.09 2.16 10.00
C SER A 71 -3.25 2.65 10.86
N GLN A 72 -3.79 3.82 10.52
CA GLN A 72 -5.01 4.38 11.12
C GLN A 72 -4.91 4.44 12.65
N SER A 73 -3.78 4.93 13.14
CA SER A 73 -3.47 4.98 14.58
C SER A 73 -2.68 6.25 14.89
N TYR A 74 -2.74 6.69 16.14
CA TYR A 74 -1.96 7.84 16.61
C TYR A 74 -0.50 7.52 16.90
N CYS A 75 -0.15 6.24 16.93
CA CYS A 75 1.23 5.80 17.07
C CYS A 75 1.97 5.86 15.73
N CYS A 76 3.30 5.96 15.78
CA CYS A 76 4.17 6.03 14.61
C CYS A 76 3.91 7.19 13.64
N GLN A 77 3.03 8.14 13.97
CA GLN A 77 2.80 9.32 13.14
C GLN A 77 4.07 10.17 13.04
N LYS A 78 4.23 10.84 11.89
CA LYS A 78 5.37 11.70 11.59
C LYS A 78 4.88 13.10 11.26
N GLN A 79 5.57 14.10 11.79
CA GLN A 79 5.31 15.50 11.47
C GLN A 79 5.85 15.81 10.07
N VAL A 80 4.96 16.20 9.14
CA VAL A 80 5.32 16.60 7.78
C VAL A 80 4.81 18.01 7.56
N GLY A 81 5.71 18.99 7.66
CA GLY A 81 5.32 20.40 7.75
C GLY A 81 4.48 20.66 9.00
N LYS A 82 3.25 21.14 8.82
CA LYS A 82 2.32 21.44 9.93
C LYS A 82 1.35 20.30 10.25
N GLU A 83 1.36 19.23 9.47
CA GLU A 83 0.39 18.13 9.60
C GLU A 83 1.04 16.89 10.21
N SER A 84 0.25 16.16 11.02
CA SER A 84 0.63 14.83 11.49
C SER A 84 0.22 13.81 10.43
N THR A 85 1.17 13.00 9.97
CA THR A 85 0.97 12.00 8.91
C THR A 85 1.13 10.59 9.48
N GLY A 86 0.17 9.72 9.19
CA GLY A 86 0.20 8.29 9.57
C GLY A 86 1.39 7.54 8.97
N ALA A 87 1.74 6.40 9.55
CA ALA A 87 2.98 5.71 9.21
C ALA A 87 2.94 5.08 7.81
N CYS A 88 1.79 4.55 7.36
CA CYS A 88 1.66 4.02 6.00
C CYS A 88 1.75 5.15 4.96
N ARG A 89 1.10 6.30 5.19
CA ARG A 89 1.18 7.45 4.29
C ARG A 89 2.59 8.03 4.26
N TYR A 90 3.23 8.16 5.42
CA TYR A 90 4.62 8.62 5.48
C TYR A 90 5.54 7.68 4.71
N HIS A 91 5.38 6.37 4.88
CA HIS A 91 6.13 5.37 4.13
C HIS A 91 5.85 5.44 2.62
N MET A 92 4.59 5.57 2.20
CA MET A 92 4.19 5.70 0.79
C MET A 92 4.98 6.80 0.08
N MET A 93 5.12 7.98 0.69
CA MET A 93 5.84 9.12 0.10
C MET A 93 7.32 8.81 -0.23
N HIS A 94 7.94 7.87 0.49
CA HIS A 94 9.36 7.50 0.31
C HIS A 94 9.54 6.19 -0.45
N CYS A 95 8.61 5.25 -0.31
CA CYS A 95 8.70 3.92 -0.90
C CYS A 95 8.16 3.87 -2.33
N SER A 96 7.03 4.53 -2.57
CA SER A 96 6.23 4.35 -3.78
C SER A 96 5.81 5.66 -4.45
N GLY A 97 6.07 6.80 -3.80
CA GLY A 97 5.85 8.14 -4.32
C GLY A 97 4.38 8.58 -4.21
N PRO A 98 3.65 8.78 -5.32
CA PRO A 98 2.32 9.39 -5.29
C PRO A 98 1.19 8.43 -4.85
N MET A 99 1.43 7.12 -4.90
CA MET A 99 0.41 6.09 -4.71
C MET A 99 0.94 4.97 -3.82
N GLY A 100 0.05 4.35 -3.05
CA GLY A 100 0.40 3.27 -2.13
C GLY A 100 -0.59 2.13 -2.22
N VAL A 101 -0.07 0.91 -2.08
CA VAL A 101 -0.85 -0.32 -2.05
C VAL A 101 -0.45 -1.09 -0.81
N PHE A 102 -1.40 -1.32 0.08
CA PHE A 102 -1.17 -1.91 1.39
C PHE A 102 -2.14 -3.06 1.67
N LEU A 103 -1.71 -4.04 2.44
CA LEU A 103 -2.56 -5.11 2.97
C LEU A 103 -2.77 -4.87 4.47
N ARG A 104 -3.99 -4.51 4.87
CA ARG A 104 -4.44 -4.47 6.26
C ARG A 104 -4.75 -5.88 6.72
N ILE A 105 -3.82 -6.46 7.47
CA ILE A 105 -3.78 -7.91 7.71
C ILE A 105 -4.98 -8.36 8.56
N ARG A 106 -5.30 -7.62 9.64
CA ARG A 106 -6.43 -7.94 10.51
C ARG A 106 -7.79 -7.82 9.83
N ASP A 107 -7.89 -6.97 8.82
CA ASP A 107 -9.15 -6.69 8.13
C ASP A 107 -9.33 -7.51 6.86
N CYS A 108 -8.35 -8.33 6.47
CA CYS A 108 -8.30 -9.02 5.18
C CYS A 108 -8.65 -8.07 4.01
N ALA A 109 -8.06 -6.87 4.04
CA ALA A 109 -8.41 -5.81 3.10
C ALA A 109 -7.17 -5.17 2.48
N VAL A 110 -7.25 -4.89 1.18
CA VAL A 110 -6.28 -4.04 0.50
C VAL A 110 -6.70 -2.58 0.66
N VAL A 111 -5.74 -1.73 0.97
CA VAL A 111 -5.89 -0.28 1.07
C VAL A 111 -5.10 0.35 -0.06
N LEU A 112 -5.81 1.11 -0.89
CA LEU A 112 -5.24 1.91 -1.96
C LEU A 112 -5.20 3.36 -1.50
N MET A 113 -4.04 4.02 -1.63
CA MET A 113 -3.86 5.39 -1.16
C MET A 113 -3.24 6.29 -2.22
N THR A 114 -3.59 7.56 -2.14
CA THR A 114 -3.01 8.64 -2.95
C THR A 114 -2.46 9.74 -2.05
N THR A 115 -1.53 10.54 -2.57
CA THR A 115 -1.00 11.73 -1.87
C THR A 115 -2.03 12.83 -1.59
N ARG A 116 -3.26 12.74 -2.10
CA ARG A 116 -4.33 13.74 -1.88
C ARG A 116 -5.15 13.51 -0.60
N ASN A 117 -4.62 12.76 0.37
CA ASN A 117 -5.36 12.32 1.57
C ASN A 117 -6.67 11.62 1.19
N ARG A 118 -6.59 10.74 0.20
CA ARG A 118 -7.70 9.91 -0.27
C ARG A 118 -7.23 8.48 -0.44
N GLY A 119 -8.14 7.56 -0.22
CA GLY A 119 -7.91 6.15 -0.45
C GLY A 119 -9.21 5.36 -0.55
N CYS A 120 -9.10 4.07 -0.82
CA CYS A 120 -10.24 3.18 -0.78
C CYS A 120 -9.84 1.79 -0.28
N PHE A 121 -10.85 1.05 0.17
CA PHE A 121 -10.70 -0.35 0.54
C PHE A 121 -11.11 -1.28 -0.61
N ARG A 122 -10.42 -2.42 -0.67
CA ARG A 122 -10.68 -3.56 -1.55
C ARG A 122 -10.64 -4.83 -0.72
N ALA A 123 -11.32 -5.88 -1.18
CA ALA A 123 -11.06 -7.21 -0.65
C ALA A 123 -9.59 -7.58 -0.89
N ALA A 124 -8.94 -8.20 0.09
CA ALA A 124 -7.63 -8.79 -0.14
C ALA A 124 -7.73 -9.92 -1.18
N PRO A 125 -6.64 -10.25 -1.89
CA PRO A 125 -6.63 -11.33 -2.88
C PRO A 125 -6.59 -12.72 -2.21
N TYR A 126 -7.30 -12.90 -1.10
CA TYR A 126 -7.37 -14.15 -0.35
C TYR A 126 -8.82 -14.60 -0.24
N VAL A 127 -9.04 -15.87 -0.56
CA VAL A 127 -10.37 -16.46 -0.64
C VAL A 127 -10.39 -17.81 0.05
N ASP A 128 -11.58 -18.24 0.48
CA ASP A 128 -11.78 -19.60 1.00
C ASP A 128 -11.89 -20.62 -0.16
N GLU A 129 -12.13 -21.89 0.19
CA GLU A 129 -12.28 -22.99 -0.78
C GLU A 129 -13.39 -22.77 -1.83
N PHE A 130 -14.36 -21.89 -1.55
CA PHE A 130 -15.47 -21.56 -2.44
C PHE A 130 -15.19 -20.30 -3.29
N GLY A 131 -14.03 -19.67 -3.12
CA GLY A 131 -13.67 -18.43 -3.82
C GLY A 131 -14.26 -17.18 -3.17
N GLU A 132 -14.76 -17.26 -1.93
CA GLU A 132 -15.34 -16.12 -1.21
C GLU A 132 -14.29 -15.42 -0.33
N ALA A 133 -14.36 -14.09 -0.24
CA ALA A 133 -13.54 -13.33 0.70
C ALA A 133 -14.12 -13.40 2.13
N ASP A 134 -13.25 -13.47 3.15
CA ASP A 134 -13.64 -13.37 4.56
C ASP A 134 -13.11 -12.07 5.18
N GLN A 135 -13.83 -10.97 4.91
CA GLN A 135 -13.41 -9.63 5.31
C GLN A 135 -13.40 -9.50 6.85
N GLY A 136 -12.24 -9.17 7.40
CA GLY A 136 -12.01 -9.13 8.84
C GLY A 136 -11.97 -10.49 9.53
N PHE A 137 -11.79 -11.59 8.78
CA PHE A 137 -11.75 -12.96 9.33
C PHE A 137 -12.93 -13.28 10.26
N ARG A 138 -14.12 -12.83 9.89
CA ARG A 138 -15.30 -12.97 10.76
C ARG A 138 -15.82 -14.39 10.78
N ARG A 139 -15.68 -15.13 9.67
CA ARG A 139 -16.07 -16.54 9.59
C ARG A 139 -14.98 -17.46 10.13
N GLY A 140 -13.72 -17.05 10.01
CA GLY A 140 -12.58 -17.82 10.49
C GLY A 140 -12.18 -18.95 9.54
N ASN A 141 -12.56 -18.83 8.26
CA ASN A 141 -12.21 -19.83 7.26
C ASN A 141 -10.71 -19.77 6.94
N PRO A 142 -10.07 -20.92 6.64
CA PRO A 142 -8.78 -20.92 5.97
C PRO A 142 -8.90 -20.16 4.65
N LEU A 143 -8.02 -19.18 4.43
CA LEU A 143 -7.95 -18.43 3.18
C LEU A 143 -6.61 -18.68 2.49
N HIS A 144 -6.66 -18.80 1.17
CA HIS A 144 -5.51 -18.95 0.31
C HIS A 144 -5.45 -17.82 -0.73
N LEU A 145 -4.24 -17.52 -1.22
CA LEU A 145 -3.98 -16.50 -2.21
C LEU A 145 -4.65 -16.90 -3.53
N ASN A 146 -5.54 -16.05 -4.02
CA ASN A 146 -6.07 -16.16 -5.35
C ASN A 146 -5.14 -15.41 -6.32
N GLU A 147 -4.37 -16.18 -7.09
CA GLU A 147 -3.39 -15.64 -8.04
C GLU A 147 -4.01 -14.72 -9.10
N GLU A 148 -5.26 -14.97 -9.51
CA GLU A 148 -5.93 -14.13 -10.50
C GLU A 148 -6.29 -12.75 -9.92
N LEU A 149 -6.83 -12.72 -8.70
CA LEU A 149 -7.11 -11.47 -7.98
C LEU A 149 -5.82 -10.70 -7.71
N TYR A 150 -4.75 -11.40 -7.32
CA TYR A 150 -3.49 -10.73 -7.07
C TYR A 150 -2.84 -10.21 -8.35
N HIS A 151 -2.92 -10.95 -9.45
CA HIS A 151 -2.48 -10.49 -10.76
C HIS A 151 -3.24 -9.23 -11.20
N LYS A 152 -4.57 -9.16 -10.99
CA LYS A 152 -5.36 -7.94 -11.25
C LYS A 152 -4.85 -6.75 -10.43
N LEU A 153 -4.53 -6.95 -9.15
CA LEU A 153 -3.94 -5.90 -8.31
C LEU A 153 -2.56 -5.46 -8.81
N ARG A 154 -1.71 -6.41 -9.26
CA ARG A 154 -0.41 -6.11 -9.87
C ARG A 154 -0.56 -5.32 -11.16
N GLN A 155 -1.54 -5.66 -12.01
CA GLN A 155 -1.82 -4.91 -13.24
C GLN A 155 -2.30 -3.49 -12.93
N LEU A 156 -3.21 -3.32 -11.97
CA LEU A 156 -3.66 -2.00 -11.51
C LEU A 156 -2.47 -1.13 -11.04
N TRP A 157 -1.54 -1.73 -10.30
CA TRP A 157 -0.30 -1.08 -9.89
C TRP A 157 0.61 -0.71 -11.07
N LEU A 158 0.92 -1.66 -11.95
CA LEU A 158 1.81 -1.44 -13.10
C LEU A 158 1.25 -0.41 -14.09
N GLN A 159 -0.07 -0.37 -14.26
CA GLN A 159 -0.77 0.59 -15.12
C GLN A 159 -0.98 1.95 -14.45
N GLN A 160 -0.52 2.14 -13.21
CA GLN A 160 -0.68 3.37 -12.44
C GLN A 160 -2.16 3.77 -12.23
N GLY A 161 -3.06 2.79 -12.21
CA GLY A 161 -4.52 2.99 -12.14
C GLY A 161 -5.06 3.25 -10.74
N ILE A 162 -4.20 3.29 -9.71
CA ILE A 162 -4.62 3.46 -8.30
C ILE A 162 -5.41 4.76 -8.08
N ALA A 163 -4.98 5.86 -8.67
CA ALA A 163 -5.66 7.15 -8.50
C ALA A 163 -7.09 7.13 -9.08
N GLU A 164 -7.25 6.54 -10.26
CA GLU A 164 -8.55 6.36 -10.91
C GLU A 164 -9.45 5.45 -10.08
N GLU A 165 -8.92 4.32 -9.62
CA GLU A 165 -9.66 3.36 -8.80
C GLU A 165 -10.14 3.99 -7.49
N VAL A 166 -9.31 4.80 -6.84
CA VAL A 166 -9.70 5.56 -5.64
C VAL A 166 -10.84 6.52 -5.96
N VAL A 167 -10.80 7.24 -7.09
CA VAL A 167 -11.89 8.15 -7.48
C VAL A 167 -13.19 7.38 -7.74
N ASN A 168 -13.13 6.32 -8.54
CA ASN A 168 -14.30 5.47 -8.86
C ASN A 168 -14.94 4.91 -7.58
N GLN A 169 -14.14 4.62 -6.56
CA GLN A 169 -14.64 4.11 -5.29
C GLN A 169 -15.33 5.10 -4.39
N TYR A 170 -15.12 6.40 -4.58
CA TYR A 170 -15.90 7.39 -3.86
C TYR A 170 -17.32 7.47 -4.40
N GLU A 171 -17.53 7.16 -5.67
CA GLU A 171 -18.87 7.12 -6.28
C GLU A 171 -19.68 5.90 -5.82
N ILE A 172 -18.99 4.79 -5.56
CA ILE A 172 -19.60 3.50 -5.21
C ILE A 172 -19.75 3.35 -3.69
N ASP A 173 -18.71 3.66 -2.91
CA ASP A 173 -18.71 3.47 -1.46
C ASP A 173 -18.38 4.78 -0.73
N HIS A 174 -19.45 5.45 -0.31
CA HIS A 174 -19.39 6.73 0.41
C HIS A 174 -18.69 6.61 1.77
N ARG A 175 -18.51 5.40 2.32
CA ARG A 175 -17.76 5.19 3.56
C ARG A 175 -16.29 5.61 3.40
N ASN A 176 -15.74 5.56 2.19
CA ASN A 176 -14.38 6.03 1.92
C ASN A 176 -14.19 7.52 2.28
N MET A 177 -15.26 8.33 2.31
CA MET A 177 -15.20 9.74 2.71
C MET A 177 -15.13 9.94 4.23
N GLN A 178 -15.49 8.92 5.02
CA GLN A 178 -15.53 9.00 6.48
C GLN A 178 -14.18 8.69 7.13
N TYR A 179 -13.26 8.06 6.39
CA TYR A 179 -11.94 7.73 6.90
C TYR A 179 -10.99 8.92 6.85
N ASP A 180 -10.24 9.10 7.92
CA ASP A 180 -9.11 10.03 7.93
C ASP A 180 -7.88 9.38 7.31
N TRP A 181 -7.78 9.49 5.99
CA TRP A 181 -6.68 8.98 5.20
C TRP A 181 -5.32 9.64 5.53
N GLY A 182 -5.31 10.77 6.24
CA GLY A 182 -4.08 11.40 6.73
C GLY A 182 -3.43 10.60 7.85
N HIS A 183 -4.21 9.87 8.64
CA HIS A 183 -3.75 9.05 9.77
C HIS A 183 -3.42 7.59 9.43
N PHE A 184 -3.54 7.19 8.16
CA PHE A 184 -3.02 5.92 7.66
C PHE A 184 -1.51 5.95 7.58
#